data_AF-A0A0B1SS87-F1
#
_entry.id   AF-A0A0B1SS87-F1
#
_cell.length_a   1.000
_cell.length_b   1.000
_cell.length_c   1.000
_cell.angle_alpha   90.00
_cell.angle_beta   90.00
_cell.angle_gamma   90.00
#
_symmetry.space_group_name_H-M   'P 1'
#
loop_
_entity.id
_entity.type
_entity.pdbx_description
1 polymer ?
#
loop_
_entity_poly.entity_id
_entity_poly.type
_entity_poly.pdbx_seq_one_letter_code
_entity_poly.pdbx_strand_id
1 'polypeptide(L)'
;LRRVYPNLFIKTQIKFFGCFIHFWKAKAPNGTRFFAGFWHDASLQVLKLATFVVLFVLTLGSAVVAKSSFLLMTSAIGWGGQNMTICRDKIPESQLNTVYITNRLVVKWVWATFIALSAPEALCFVRSLHRTLFKNVKRPTLVQFVVVLTIETLHAIGVGILVFRIFPDLDAVTATELTNAMCFVPAVLSLVSRRPSRVAFLLVIVDIIAIAAQSSGFWAFPMFIPSLEKHSVAIPWCLLLISLAWWQNFVHDDSVFPPVRALAKFASRLSERRSKTYAIVSLWKICIYFLCMIAFMTSRMKMEDLLQRDPFGEKLITITGHNLNQTQIDKFLARMSKYGGADYDEVTISTTKKPWTEPPQVIEAGDYTGARVRRQQPLDDEDELPSAFNIYDNYVELNQFTSPYDALWIVLVQVTAVFLCYHSSKFACKVMMQRLGFALPMALAVPTAVLVLSTTCTFRSVDSCYMTNALTKELFWKCFSSYSSFKNFMASPQTWIWLSWFLSQCWITIHLWTPKHERLARSEK
;
A
#
# COMPACT_ATOMS: atom_id res chain seq x y z
N LEU A 1 9.05 25.74 -0.51
CA LEU A 1 8.42 25.16 0.71
C LEU A 1 9.07 25.70 2.01
N ARG A 2 9.29 27.02 2.16
CA ARG A 2 9.95 27.59 3.36
C ARG A 2 9.54 29.05 3.57
N ARG A 3 8.90 29.38 4.71
CA ARG A 3 8.90 30.71 5.37
C ARG A 3 8.12 30.64 6.71
N VAL A 4 8.77 31.16 7.76
CA VAL A 4 8.20 31.78 8.98
C VAL A 4 7.59 30.90 10.12
N TYR A 5 8.36 30.92 11.22
CA TYR A 5 8.06 30.71 12.65
C TYR A 5 8.01 29.30 13.29
N PRO A 6 8.36 29.19 14.60
CA PRO A 6 8.83 27.95 15.23
C PRO A 6 7.77 27.32 16.16
N ASN A 7 7.80 25.99 16.29
CA ASN A 7 6.91 25.30 17.22
C ASN A 7 7.63 24.96 18.54
N LEU A 8 6.97 25.28 19.65
CA LEU A 8 7.43 25.05 21.03
C LEU A 8 7.83 23.57 21.29
N PHE A 9 7.24 22.63 20.57
CA PHE A 9 7.56 21.19 20.55
C PHE A 9 9.04 20.87 20.28
N ILE A 10 9.79 21.80 19.65
CA ILE A 10 11.24 21.68 19.47
C ILE A 10 11.98 21.74 20.82
N LYS A 11 11.46 22.43 21.84
CA LYS A 11 12.07 22.45 23.19
C LYS A 11 12.11 21.06 23.83
N THR A 12 11.18 20.16 23.53
CA THR A 12 11.16 18.80 24.12
C THR A 12 12.25 17.91 23.52
N GLN A 13 12.45 17.96 22.20
CA GLN A 13 13.55 17.26 21.53
C GLN A 13 14.92 17.90 21.80
N ILE A 14 14.99 19.23 21.91
CA ILE A 14 16.17 19.94 22.40
C ILE A 14 16.44 19.65 23.89
N LYS A 15 15.44 19.31 24.72
CA LYS A 15 15.68 18.80 26.08
C LYS A 15 16.34 17.41 26.07
N PHE A 16 15.93 16.52 25.16
CA PHE A 16 16.54 15.18 25.06
C PHE A 16 18.02 15.27 24.61
N PHE A 17 18.29 16.02 23.54
CA PHE A 17 19.67 16.31 23.10
C PHE A 17 20.44 17.17 24.12
N GLY A 18 19.77 18.12 24.76
CA GLY A 18 20.34 19.02 25.77
C GLY A 18 20.78 18.29 27.04
N CYS A 19 20.08 17.21 27.42
CA CYS A 19 20.50 16.34 28.52
C CYS A 19 21.83 15.65 28.20
N PHE A 20 21.97 15.11 26.97
CA PHE A 20 23.21 14.52 26.48
C PHE A 20 24.38 15.54 26.43
N ILE A 21 24.10 16.77 26.00
CA ILE A 21 25.08 17.87 25.99
C ILE A 21 25.45 18.30 27.42
N HIS A 22 24.50 18.28 28.37
CA HIS A 22 24.78 18.59 29.78
C HIS A 22 25.67 17.53 30.44
N PHE A 23 25.46 16.26 30.11
CA PHE A 23 26.25 15.14 30.63
C PHE A 23 27.74 15.27 30.28
N TRP A 24 28.05 15.77 29.07
CA TRP A 24 29.43 16.05 28.64
C TRP A 24 29.98 17.44 29.02
N LYS A 25 29.16 18.31 29.62
CA LYS A 25 29.61 19.63 30.09
C LYS A 25 30.17 19.60 31.52
N ALA A 26 30.09 18.45 32.19
CA ALA A 26 30.62 18.26 33.54
C ALA A 26 32.13 17.93 33.51
N LYS A 27 32.94 18.89 33.99
CA LYS A 27 34.30 18.69 34.52
C LYS A 27 35.42 18.36 33.50
N ALA A 28 36.01 19.41 32.93
CA ALA A 28 37.40 19.42 32.46
C ALA A 28 38.14 20.59 33.15
N PRO A 29 39.26 20.37 33.86
CA PRO A 29 40.03 21.43 34.52
C PRO A 29 40.84 22.27 33.51
N ASN A 30 41.26 23.46 33.93
CA ASN A 30 41.94 24.44 33.08
C ASN A 30 43.34 23.98 32.63
N GLY A 31 43.41 23.30 31.48
CA GLY A 31 44.66 22.96 30.80
C GLY A 31 44.48 22.32 29.41
N THR A 32 43.40 21.56 29.20
CA THR A 32 43.25 20.66 28.04
C THR A 32 42.51 21.25 26.82
N ARG A 33 42.64 22.56 26.54
CA ARG A 33 41.90 23.22 25.43
C ARG A 33 42.06 22.51 24.07
N PHE A 34 43.26 22.04 23.73
CA PHE A 34 43.54 21.38 22.45
C PHE A 34 42.88 20.00 22.36
N PHE A 35 43.04 19.17 23.40
CA PHE A 35 42.47 17.82 23.47
C PHE A 35 40.93 17.85 23.51
N ALA A 36 40.35 18.80 24.27
CA ALA A 36 38.90 19.00 24.32
C ALA A 36 38.30 19.38 22.95
N GLY A 37 39.01 20.19 22.16
CA GLY A 37 38.61 20.53 20.78
C GLY A 37 38.55 19.30 19.87
N PHE A 38 39.56 18.42 19.93
CA PHE A 38 39.58 17.19 19.14
C PHE A 38 38.38 16.27 19.47
N TRP A 39 38.11 16.01 20.76
CA TRP A 39 36.98 15.16 21.16
C TRP A 39 35.63 15.80 20.81
N HIS A 40 35.49 17.11 20.94
CA HIS A 40 34.31 17.85 20.50
C HIS A 40 34.05 17.65 19.00
N ASP A 41 35.05 17.89 18.15
CA ASP A 41 34.87 17.82 16.69
C ASP A 41 34.72 16.37 16.19
N ALA A 42 35.41 15.41 16.81
CA ALA A 42 35.18 13.99 16.58
C ALA A 42 33.73 13.59 16.94
N SER A 43 33.23 14.01 18.11
CA SER A 43 31.85 13.73 18.52
C SER A 43 30.82 14.36 17.56
N LEU A 44 31.09 15.57 17.04
CA LEU A 44 30.26 16.21 16.03
C LEU A 44 30.28 15.48 14.68
N GLN A 45 31.39 14.83 14.30
CA GLN A 45 31.47 14.00 13.09
C GLN A 45 30.71 12.69 13.27
N VAL A 46 30.93 11.98 14.39
CA VAL A 46 30.20 10.75 14.74
C VAL A 46 28.69 11.01 14.82
N LEU A 47 28.26 12.10 15.47
CA LEU A 47 26.85 12.46 15.57
C LEU A 47 26.23 12.76 14.19
N LYS A 48 26.96 13.43 13.29
CA LYS A 48 26.50 13.65 11.90
C LYS A 48 26.34 12.32 11.16
N LEU A 49 27.32 11.42 11.26
CA LEU A 49 27.27 10.10 10.61
C LEU A 49 26.12 9.24 11.13
N ALA A 50 25.97 9.14 12.46
CA ALA A 50 24.85 8.44 13.10
C ALA A 50 23.50 9.03 12.67
N THR A 51 23.38 10.38 12.60
CA THR A 51 22.17 11.04 12.12
C THR A 51 21.88 10.69 10.65
N PHE A 52 22.89 10.61 9.77
CA PHE A 52 22.70 10.17 8.38
C PHE A 52 22.18 8.74 8.31
N VAL A 53 22.79 7.79 9.05
CA VAL A 53 22.38 6.38 9.05
C VAL A 53 20.95 6.23 9.59
N VAL A 54 20.63 6.85 10.72
CA VAL A 54 19.29 6.81 11.33
C VAL A 54 18.24 7.41 10.39
N LEU A 55 18.50 8.56 9.75
CA LEU A 55 17.55 9.14 8.78
C LEU A 55 17.41 8.32 7.51
N PHE A 56 18.49 7.70 7.03
CA PHE A 56 18.45 6.80 5.87
C PHE A 56 17.57 5.58 6.17
N VAL A 57 17.85 4.85 7.26
CA VAL A 57 17.12 3.63 7.65
C VAL A 57 15.66 3.95 7.97
N LEU A 58 15.37 5.00 8.74
CA LEU A 58 13.99 5.39 9.05
C LEU A 58 13.21 5.76 7.79
N THR A 59 13.79 6.53 6.87
CA THR A 59 13.07 6.98 5.67
C THR A 59 12.90 5.84 4.66
N LEU A 60 13.94 5.03 4.41
CA LEU A 60 13.84 3.89 3.49
C LEU A 60 12.89 2.81 4.04
N GLY A 61 13.08 2.39 5.30
CA GLY A 61 12.26 1.35 5.93
C GLY A 61 10.79 1.73 6.00
N SER A 62 10.47 2.96 6.44
CA SER A 62 9.08 3.42 6.48
C SER A 62 8.47 3.66 5.09
N ALA A 63 9.24 4.08 4.07
CA ALA A 63 8.76 4.16 2.70
C ALA A 63 8.45 2.76 2.10
N VAL A 64 9.30 1.76 2.35
CA VAL A 64 9.08 0.38 1.92
C VAL A 64 7.87 -0.21 2.63
N VAL A 65 7.78 -0.15 3.96
CA VAL A 65 6.63 -0.66 4.71
C VAL A 65 5.32 0.00 4.27
N ALA A 66 5.29 1.32 4.10
CA ALA A 66 4.10 2.06 3.64
C ALA A 66 3.65 1.65 2.22
N LYS A 67 4.60 1.38 1.32
CA LYS A 67 4.33 0.96 -0.07
C LYS A 67 3.89 -0.50 -0.14
N SER A 68 4.63 -1.42 0.48
CA SER A 68 4.34 -2.84 0.47
C SER A 68 3.01 -3.16 1.17
N SER A 69 2.74 -2.62 2.36
CA SER A 69 1.46 -2.86 3.06
C SER A 69 0.26 -2.35 2.27
N PHE A 70 0.34 -1.16 1.66
CA PHE A 70 -0.72 -0.64 0.80
C PHE A 70 -0.97 -1.52 -0.44
N LEU A 71 0.09 -1.96 -1.12
CA LEU A 71 -0.05 -2.77 -2.33
C LEU A 71 -0.52 -4.21 -2.04
N LEU A 72 -0.15 -4.77 -0.89
CA LEU A 72 -0.70 -6.05 -0.41
C LEU A 72 -2.20 -5.93 -0.11
N MET A 73 -2.65 -4.86 0.57
CA MET A 73 -4.09 -4.61 0.76
C MET A 73 -4.84 -4.48 -0.57
N THR A 74 -4.26 -3.83 -1.59
CA THR A 74 -4.92 -3.77 -2.91
C THR A 74 -4.94 -5.10 -3.66
N SER A 75 -3.90 -5.94 -3.53
CA SER A 75 -3.90 -7.29 -4.13
C SER A 75 -4.89 -8.23 -3.40
N ALA A 76 -5.15 -8.01 -2.12
CA ALA A 76 -6.18 -8.72 -1.34
C ALA A 76 -7.61 -8.44 -1.84
N ILE A 77 -7.87 -7.26 -2.43
CA ILE A 77 -9.14 -6.97 -3.13
C ILE A 77 -9.33 -7.89 -4.35
N GLY A 78 -8.25 -8.45 -4.89
CA GLY A 78 -8.25 -9.30 -6.08
C GLY A 78 -8.75 -10.72 -5.92
N TRP A 79 -8.96 -11.21 -4.69
CA TRP A 79 -9.24 -12.62 -4.41
C TRP A 79 -10.72 -12.98 -4.28
N GLY A 80 -11.64 -12.02 -4.45
CA GLY A 80 -13.08 -12.27 -4.36
C GLY A 80 -13.57 -13.31 -5.38
N GLY A 81 -14.18 -14.39 -4.89
CA GLY A 81 -14.65 -15.51 -5.70
C GLY A 81 -13.54 -16.47 -6.16
N GLN A 82 -12.37 -16.47 -5.50
CA GLN A 82 -11.25 -17.34 -5.87
C GLN A 82 -10.82 -18.25 -4.71
N ASN A 83 -10.33 -19.45 -5.04
CA ASN A 83 -9.67 -20.36 -4.09
C ASN A 83 -8.20 -19.96 -3.92
N MET A 84 -7.74 -19.83 -2.68
CA MET A 84 -6.34 -19.55 -2.32
C MET A 84 -5.77 -20.66 -1.45
N THR A 85 -4.50 -21.00 -1.64
CA THR A 85 -3.77 -21.94 -0.76
C THR A 85 -3.30 -21.24 0.52
N ILE A 86 -3.40 -21.95 1.64
CA ILE A 86 -3.02 -21.42 2.97
C ILE A 86 -1.95 -22.29 3.65
N CYS A 87 -1.52 -21.86 4.85
CA CYS A 87 -0.61 -22.63 5.69
C CYS A 87 -1.21 -23.99 6.11
N ARG A 88 -0.33 -24.97 6.36
CA ARG A 88 -0.72 -26.31 6.85
C ARG A 88 -0.94 -26.37 8.37
N ASP A 89 -1.01 -25.23 9.06
CA ASP A 89 -1.18 -25.17 10.53
C ASP A 89 -2.58 -25.60 11.00
N LYS A 90 -3.61 -25.47 10.16
CA LYS A 90 -5.00 -25.79 10.50
C LYS A 90 -5.39 -27.25 10.26
N ILE A 91 -5.02 -27.79 9.10
CA ILE A 91 -5.20 -29.21 8.76
C ILE A 91 -3.83 -29.77 8.32
N PRO A 92 -2.95 -30.16 9.26
CA PRO A 92 -1.61 -30.66 8.95
C PRO A 92 -1.60 -32.07 8.33
N GLU A 93 -2.70 -32.82 8.39
CA GLU A 93 -2.86 -34.09 7.68
C GLU A 93 -2.91 -33.94 6.17
N SER A 94 -3.39 -32.81 5.66
CA SER A 94 -3.57 -32.59 4.23
C SER A 94 -2.30 -32.06 3.59
N GLN A 95 -2.04 -32.52 2.36
CA GLN A 95 -0.99 -31.95 1.52
C GLN A 95 -1.36 -30.55 0.99
N LEU A 96 -2.64 -30.17 0.96
CA LEU A 96 -3.10 -28.92 0.35
C LEU A 96 -4.34 -28.37 1.07
N ASN A 97 -4.15 -27.30 1.84
CA ASN A 97 -5.24 -26.54 2.44
C ASN A 97 -5.59 -25.35 1.54
N THR A 98 -6.86 -25.22 1.18
CA THR A 98 -7.39 -24.05 0.45
C THR A 98 -8.52 -23.37 1.21
N VAL A 99 -8.76 -22.09 0.90
CA VAL A 99 -9.92 -21.33 1.37
C VAL A 99 -10.59 -20.70 0.17
N TYR A 100 -11.92 -20.82 0.08
CA TYR A 100 -12.73 -20.07 -0.87
C TYR A 100 -13.01 -18.67 -0.32
N ILE A 101 -12.48 -17.64 -0.99
CA ILE A 101 -12.56 -16.27 -0.50
C ILE A 101 -13.84 -15.62 -1.02
N THR A 102 -14.88 -15.59 -0.19
CA THR A 102 -16.15 -14.93 -0.54
C THR A 102 -16.00 -13.41 -0.60
N ASN A 103 -16.80 -12.76 -1.44
CA ASN A 103 -16.79 -11.30 -1.60
C ASN A 103 -16.97 -10.55 -0.26
N ARG A 104 -17.81 -11.06 0.65
CA ARG A 104 -18.03 -10.47 1.98
C ARG A 104 -16.77 -10.40 2.85
N LEU A 105 -15.81 -11.31 2.67
CA LEU A 105 -14.52 -11.22 3.34
C LEU A 105 -13.60 -10.16 2.74
N VAL A 106 -13.72 -9.91 1.43
CA VAL A 106 -12.83 -8.99 0.70
C VAL A 106 -13.16 -7.52 0.98
N VAL A 107 -14.40 -7.21 1.35
CA VAL A 107 -14.87 -5.84 1.64
C VAL A 107 -14.03 -5.14 2.73
N LYS A 108 -13.46 -5.86 3.70
CA LYS A 108 -12.56 -5.25 4.71
C LYS A 108 -11.29 -4.66 4.08
N TRP A 109 -10.74 -5.30 3.04
CA TRP A 109 -9.57 -4.81 2.32
C TRP A 109 -9.89 -3.59 1.44
N VAL A 110 -11.12 -3.49 0.93
CA VAL A 110 -11.61 -2.30 0.21
C VAL A 110 -11.66 -1.09 1.13
N TRP A 111 -12.34 -1.21 2.28
CA TRP A 111 -12.44 -0.12 3.26
C TRP A 111 -11.09 0.22 3.89
N ALA A 112 -10.25 -0.78 4.21
CA ALA A 112 -8.88 -0.56 4.68
C ALA A 112 -8.05 0.24 3.67
N THR A 113 -8.12 -0.12 2.39
CA THR A 113 -7.45 0.61 1.29
C THR A 113 -7.96 2.04 1.16
N PHE A 114 -9.27 2.26 1.25
CA PHE A 114 -9.87 3.61 1.21
C PHE A 114 -9.41 4.48 2.38
N ILE A 115 -9.34 3.93 3.61
CA ILE A 115 -8.85 4.65 4.80
C ILE A 115 -7.35 4.98 4.64
N ALA A 116 -6.53 4.01 4.22
CA ALA A 116 -5.10 4.20 3.98
C ALA A 116 -4.79 5.23 2.87
N LEU A 117 -5.61 5.27 1.81
CA LEU A 117 -5.54 6.26 0.74
C LEU A 117 -6.00 7.66 1.19
N SER A 118 -6.98 7.74 2.08
CA SER A 118 -7.56 8.99 2.58
C SER A 118 -6.75 9.64 3.71
N ALA A 119 -6.04 8.85 4.52
CA ALA A 119 -5.29 9.35 5.68
C ALA A 119 -4.25 10.44 5.36
N PRO A 120 -3.45 10.39 4.26
CA PRO A 120 -2.55 11.48 3.87
C PRO A 120 -3.28 12.79 3.58
N GLU A 121 -4.46 12.73 2.96
CA GLU A 121 -5.29 13.91 2.67
C GLU A 121 -6.01 14.42 3.92
N ALA A 122 -6.45 13.55 4.84
CA ALA A 122 -6.97 13.97 6.14
C ALA A 122 -5.88 14.69 6.98
N LEU A 123 -4.65 14.20 6.96
CA LEU A 123 -3.49 14.88 7.56
C LEU A 123 -3.14 16.19 6.82
N CYS A 124 -3.38 16.27 5.50
CA CYS A 124 -3.24 17.50 4.71
C CYS A 124 -4.32 18.53 5.09
N PHE A 125 -5.57 18.09 5.26
CA PHE A 125 -6.72 18.88 5.69
C PHE A 125 -6.47 19.53 7.04
N VAL A 126 -6.23 18.74 8.09
CA VAL A 126 -6.03 19.24 9.47
C VAL A 126 -4.91 20.28 9.53
N ARG A 127 -3.81 20.06 8.81
CA ARG A 127 -2.67 21.00 8.76
C ARG A 127 -2.95 22.26 7.95
N SER A 128 -3.78 22.16 6.91
CA SER A 128 -4.21 23.29 6.08
C SER A 128 -5.27 24.14 6.78
N LEU A 129 -6.22 23.51 7.48
CA LEU A 129 -7.24 24.13 8.33
C LEU A 129 -6.59 24.88 9.50
N HIS A 130 -5.76 24.22 10.31
CA HIS A 130 -5.01 24.88 11.40
C HIS A 130 -4.22 26.09 10.88
N ARG A 131 -3.53 25.97 9.73
CA ARG A 131 -2.77 27.10 9.17
C ARG A 131 -3.69 28.22 8.65
N THR A 132 -4.90 27.89 8.23
CA THR A 132 -5.89 28.85 7.70
C THR A 132 -6.63 29.60 8.80
N LEU A 133 -6.90 28.95 9.93
CA LEU A 133 -7.51 29.56 11.12
C LEU A 133 -6.50 30.44 11.88
N PHE A 134 -5.31 29.92 12.17
CA PHE A 134 -4.34 30.59 13.07
C PHE A 134 -3.27 31.45 12.36
N LYS A 135 -3.31 31.62 11.03
CA LYS A 135 -2.38 32.52 10.31
C LYS A 135 -3.06 33.26 9.15
N ASN A 136 -2.74 34.54 8.99
CA ASN A 136 -3.17 35.38 7.87
C ASN A 136 -2.54 34.96 6.54
N VAL A 137 -3.17 33.98 5.88
CA VAL A 137 -2.81 33.52 4.51
C VAL A 137 -3.64 34.27 3.46
N LYS A 138 -2.99 34.71 2.37
CA LYS A 138 -3.64 35.35 1.20
C LYS A 138 -4.71 34.42 0.59
N ARG A 139 -5.89 34.93 0.23
CA ARG A 139 -6.93 34.15 -0.48
C ARG A 139 -6.49 33.85 -1.94
N PRO A 140 -6.82 32.69 -2.54
CA PRO A 140 -6.67 32.44 -3.97
C PRO A 140 -7.61 33.34 -4.80
N THR A 141 -7.29 33.57 -6.08
CA THR A 141 -8.31 34.03 -7.04
C THR A 141 -9.18 32.86 -7.49
N LEU A 142 -10.36 33.12 -8.05
CA LEU A 142 -11.26 32.07 -8.56
C LEU A 142 -10.54 31.17 -9.58
N VAL A 143 -9.86 31.75 -10.57
CA VAL A 143 -9.07 31.01 -11.58
C VAL A 143 -7.98 30.14 -10.93
N GLN A 144 -7.28 30.66 -9.92
CA GLN A 144 -6.26 29.89 -9.18
C GLN A 144 -6.87 28.72 -8.39
N PHE A 145 -8.07 28.88 -7.85
CA PHE A 145 -8.78 27.83 -7.15
C PHE A 145 -9.27 26.74 -8.12
N VAL A 146 -9.95 27.13 -9.19
CA VAL A 146 -10.47 26.22 -10.23
C VAL A 146 -9.36 25.39 -10.86
N VAL A 147 -8.26 25.99 -11.31
CA VAL A 147 -7.15 25.23 -11.94
C VAL A 147 -6.53 24.20 -10.97
N VAL A 148 -6.39 24.53 -9.69
CA VAL A 148 -5.89 23.53 -8.70
C VAL A 148 -6.94 22.46 -8.42
N LEU A 149 -8.22 22.82 -8.31
CA LEU A 149 -9.32 21.88 -8.11
C LEU A 149 -9.40 20.88 -9.27
N THR A 150 -9.37 21.34 -10.51
CA THR A 150 -9.37 20.47 -11.71
C THR A 150 -8.18 19.52 -11.72
N ILE A 151 -6.96 20.01 -11.53
CA ILE A 151 -5.75 19.16 -11.60
C ILE A 151 -5.71 18.12 -10.46
N GLU A 152 -6.09 18.51 -9.23
CA GLU A 152 -6.15 17.57 -8.10
C GLU A 152 -7.33 16.59 -8.21
N THR A 153 -8.43 16.96 -8.88
CA THR A 153 -9.54 16.05 -9.22
C THR A 153 -9.11 15.03 -10.25
N LEU A 154 -8.46 15.47 -11.35
CA LEU A 154 -7.92 14.58 -12.38
C LEU A 154 -6.92 13.58 -11.79
N HIS A 155 -5.97 14.05 -10.96
CA HIS A 155 -5.06 13.17 -10.22
C HIS A 155 -5.80 12.20 -9.28
N ALA A 156 -6.82 12.66 -8.54
CA ALA A 156 -7.57 11.80 -7.63
C ALA A 156 -8.37 10.71 -8.39
N ILE A 157 -8.95 11.02 -9.55
CA ILE A 157 -9.57 10.04 -10.45
C ILE A 157 -8.52 9.04 -10.95
N GLY A 158 -7.34 9.53 -11.39
CA GLY A 158 -6.24 8.67 -11.83
C GLY A 158 -5.80 7.67 -10.76
N VAL A 159 -5.60 8.12 -9.52
CA VAL A 159 -5.29 7.24 -8.38
C VAL A 159 -6.45 6.31 -8.03
N GLY A 160 -7.71 6.78 -8.12
CA GLY A 160 -8.89 5.94 -7.89
C GLY A 160 -9.03 4.79 -8.89
N ILE A 161 -8.76 5.06 -10.18
CA ILE A 161 -8.66 4.03 -11.23
C ILE A 161 -7.54 3.04 -10.89
N LEU A 162 -6.36 3.52 -10.50
CA LEU A 162 -5.23 2.64 -10.17
C LEU A 162 -5.58 1.69 -9.02
N VAL A 163 -6.10 2.24 -7.93
CA VAL A 163 -6.26 1.55 -6.65
C VAL A 163 -7.45 0.59 -6.64
N PHE A 164 -8.59 0.95 -7.25
CA PHE A 164 -9.82 0.13 -7.19
C PHE A 164 -10.13 -0.62 -8.49
N ARG A 165 -9.60 -0.19 -9.65
CA ARG A 165 -9.80 -0.90 -10.92
C ARG A 165 -8.60 -1.80 -11.28
N ILE A 166 -7.38 -1.26 -11.29
CA ILE A 166 -6.20 -1.93 -11.87
C ILE A 166 -5.48 -2.83 -10.84
N PHE A 167 -5.06 -2.28 -9.69
CA PHE A 167 -4.27 -3.01 -8.69
C PHE A 167 -4.91 -4.31 -8.16
N PRO A 168 -6.25 -4.45 -8.03
CA PRO A 168 -6.84 -5.73 -7.61
C PRO A 168 -6.67 -6.88 -8.62
N ASP A 169 -6.45 -6.59 -9.91
CA ASP A 169 -6.15 -7.65 -10.89
C ASP A 169 -4.64 -7.94 -11.00
N LEU A 170 -3.80 -7.23 -10.22
CA LEU A 170 -2.34 -7.41 -10.19
C LEU A 170 -1.84 -8.12 -8.93
N ASP A 171 -0.69 -8.79 -9.10
CA ASP A 171 0.18 -9.16 -7.99
C ASP A 171 0.90 -7.92 -7.43
N ALA A 172 1.33 -8.01 -6.17
CA ALA A 172 1.95 -6.89 -5.47
C ALA A 172 3.31 -6.46 -6.07
N VAL A 173 4.00 -7.33 -6.82
CA VAL A 173 5.30 -7.01 -7.45
C VAL A 173 5.07 -6.17 -8.70
N THR A 174 4.27 -6.66 -9.66
CA THR A 174 3.88 -5.92 -10.88
C THR A 174 3.20 -4.59 -10.55
N ALA A 175 2.35 -4.56 -9.51
CA ALA A 175 1.74 -3.32 -9.02
C ALA A 175 2.76 -2.34 -8.42
N THR A 176 3.85 -2.84 -7.81
CA THR A 176 4.97 -2.02 -7.34
C THR A 176 5.76 -1.46 -8.51
N GLU A 177 6.09 -2.28 -9.51
CA GLU A 177 6.87 -1.90 -10.69
C GLU A 177 6.17 -0.80 -11.51
N LEU A 178 4.85 -0.93 -11.72
CA LEU A 178 4.01 0.06 -12.40
C LEU A 178 4.08 1.46 -11.77
N THR A 179 4.43 1.59 -10.48
CA THR A 179 4.58 2.91 -9.83
C THR A 179 5.76 3.74 -10.33
N ASN A 180 6.68 3.17 -11.12
CA ASN A 180 7.77 3.91 -11.76
C ASN A 180 7.38 4.53 -13.12
N ALA A 181 6.26 4.11 -13.74
CA ALA A 181 5.76 4.63 -15.01
C ALA A 181 4.89 5.90 -14.87
N MET A 182 4.75 6.45 -13.65
CA MET A 182 3.87 7.59 -13.36
C MET A 182 4.44 8.96 -13.76
N CYS A 183 5.65 9.04 -14.32
CA CYS A 183 6.38 10.30 -14.49
C CYS A 183 6.35 10.89 -15.90
N PHE A 184 5.35 10.53 -16.72
CA PHE A 184 5.23 11.00 -18.12
C PHE A 184 5.15 12.53 -18.27
N VAL A 185 4.16 13.21 -17.68
CA VAL A 185 4.08 14.70 -17.74
C VAL A 185 5.33 15.39 -17.16
N PRO A 186 5.90 14.94 -16.02
CA PRO A 186 7.22 15.38 -15.56
C PRO A 186 8.36 15.23 -16.58
N ALA A 187 8.42 14.14 -17.35
CA ALA A 187 9.42 13.94 -18.40
C ALA A 187 9.28 14.98 -19.53
N VAL A 188 8.04 15.20 -20.00
CA VAL A 188 7.74 16.22 -21.02
C VAL A 188 8.05 17.64 -20.50
N LEU A 189 7.69 17.96 -19.25
CA LEU A 189 7.97 19.27 -18.66
C LEU A 189 9.47 19.50 -18.39
N SER A 190 10.26 18.46 -18.09
CA SER A 190 11.74 18.55 -18.03
C SER A 190 12.31 19.07 -19.34
N LEU A 191 11.86 18.49 -20.46
CA LEU A 191 12.31 18.86 -21.81
C LEU A 191 11.93 20.31 -22.17
N VAL A 192 10.65 20.68 -22.03
CA VAL A 192 10.19 22.02 -22.45
C VAL A 192 10.65 23.12 -21.46
N SER A 193 10.91 22.78 -20.19
CA SER A 193 11.45 23.74 -19.21
C SER A 193 12.99 23.75 -19.11
N ARG A 194 13.72 23.12 -20.04
CA ARG A 194 15.19 23.14 -20.05
C ARG A 194 15.73 24.57 -20.20
N ARG A 195 16.95 24.77 -19.67
CA ARG A 195 17.69 26.04 -19.68
C ARG A 195 18.78 26.00 -20.77
N PRO A 196 19.06 27.11 -21.47
CA PRO A 196 20.19 27.16 -22.39
C PRO A 196 21.51 26.93 -21.65
N SER A 197 22.34 26.03 -22.16
CA SER A 197 23.65 25.67 -21.59
C SER A 197 24.49 24.91 -22.63
N ARG A 198 25.82 24.87 -22.48
CA ARG A 198 26.71 24.16 -23.43
C ARG A 198 26.42 22.66 -23.58
N VAL A 199 25.81 22.05 -22.56
CA VAL A 199 25.41 20.62 -22.56
C VAL A 199 23.95 20.39 -22.94
N ALA A 200 23.18 21.44 -23.28
CA ALA A 200 21.73 21.35 -23.47
C ALA A 200 21.30 20.31 -24.52
N PHE A 201 22.08 20.10 -25.58
CA PHE A 201 21.81 19.09 -26.60
C PHE A 201 21.82 17.65 -26.02
N LEU A 202 22.86 17.30 -25.26
CA LEU A 202 22.94 16.00 -24.57
C LEU A 202 21.81 15.84 -23.55
N LEU A 203 21.49 16.92 -22.81
CA LEU A 203 20.38 16.92 -21.85
C LEU A 203 19.01 16.68 -22.52
N VAL A 204 18.79 17.25 -23.71
CA VAL A 204 17.59 17.04 -24.53
C VAL A 204 17.49 15.58 -25.00
N ILE A 205 18.59 14.96 -25.45
CA ILE A 205 18.60 13.54 -25.83
C ILE A 205 18.19 12.64 -24.66
N VAL A 206 18.73 12.87 -23.47
CA VAL A 206 18.38 12.06 -22.28
C VAL A 206 16.92 12.29 -21.85
N ASP A 207 16.36 13.49 -22.00
CA ASP A 207 14.91 13.71 -21.80
C ASP A 207 14.05 12.96 -22.83
N ILE A 208 14.44 12.95 -24.11
CA ILE A 208 13.71 12.21 -25.15
C ILE A 208 13.70 10.71 -24.84
N ILE A 209 14.85 10.16 -24.42
CA ILE A 209 14.96 8.76 -23.94
C ILE A 209 14.07 8.54 -22.70
N ALA A 210 14.03 9.48 -21.76
CA ALA A 210 13.19 9.39 -20.56
C ALA A 210 11.68 9.46 -20.89
N ILE A 211 11.28 10.26 -21.90
CA ILE A 211 9.89 10.31 -22.40
C ILE A 211 9.52 8.99 -23.08
N ALA A 212 10.40 8.42 -23.91
CA ALA A 212 10.17 7.13 -24.56
C ALA A 212 10.11 5.97 -23.55
N ALA A 213 10.97 5.98 -22.53
CA ALA A 213 10.92 5.03 -21.43
C ALA A 213 9.58 5.13 -20.69
N GLN A 214 9.15 6.33 -20.26
CA GLN A 214 7.89 6.51 -19.54
C GLN A 214 6.65 6.21 -20.40
N SER A 215 6.67 6.50 -21.70
CA SER A 215 5.53 6.22 -22.59
C SER A 215 5.34 4.72 -22.86
N SER A 216 6.38 3.89 -22.74
CA SER A 216 6.25 2.43 -22.86
C SER A 216 5.29 1.81 -21.83
N GLY A 217 5.06 2.49 -20.69
CA GLY A 217 4.02 2.12 -19.72
C GLY A 217 2.58 2.17 -20.27
N PHE A 218 2.35 2.85 -21.40
CA PHE A 218 1.04 2.94 -22.03
C PHE A 218 0.75 1.78 -23.01
N TRP A 219 1.78 1.23 -23.66
CA TRP A 219 1.60 0.31 -24.80
C TRP A 219 2.39 -1.00 -24.70
N ALA A 220 3.61 -0.98 -24.15
CA ALA A 220 4.40 -2.20 -23.99
C ALA A 220 3.88 -3.05 -22.82
N PHE A 221 3.54 -2.42 -21.70
CA PHE A 221 3.15 -3.15 -20.49
C PHE A 221 1.84 -3.97 -20.64
N PRO A 222 0.77 -3.46 -21.29
CA PRO A 222 -0.41 -4.29 -21.59
C PRO A 222 -0.14 -5.38 -22.64
N MET A 223 0.87 -5.21 -23.51
CA MET A 223 1.21 -6.16 -24.58
C MET A 223 2.00 -7.37 -24.05
N PHE A 224 2.85 -7.19 -23.04
CA PHE A 224 3.67 -8.27 -22.47
C PHE A 224 3.05 -8.99 -21.27
N ILE A 225 1.91 -8.50 -20.73
CA ILE A 225 1.29 -9.02 -19.51
C ILE A 225 -0.21 -9.28 -19.76
N PRO A 226 -0.64 -10.54 -20.00
CA PRO A 226 -2.03 -10.86 -20.36
C PRO A 226 -3.08 -10.43 -19.34
N SER A 227 -2.77 -10.40 -18.04
CA SER A 227 -3.69 -9.91 -17.00
C SER A 227 -4.00 -8.40 -17.12
N LEU A 228 -3.18 -7.65 -17.87
CA LEU A 228 -3.35 -6.21 -18.11
C LEU A 228 -4.02 -5.86 -19.44
N GLU A 229 -4.23 -6.82 -20.34
CA GLU A 229 -4.92 -6.59 -21.62
C GLU A 229 -6.32 -6.01 -21.39
N LYS A 230 -7.06 -6.54 -20.42
CA LYS A 230 -8.36 -6.05 -19.91
C LYS A 230 -8.34 -4.59 -19.43
N HIS A 231 -7.17 -4.06 -19.08
CA HIS A 231 -6.95 -2.70 -18.58
C HIS A 231 -6.12 -1.83 -19.54
N SER A 232 -5.82 -2.32 -20.75
CA SER A 232 -5.04 -1.63 -21.80
C SER A 232 -5.46 -0.18 -22.05
N VAL A 233 -6.76 0.11 -22.04
CA VAL A 233 -7.29 1.49 -22.18
C VAL A 233 -7.24 2.27 -20.86
N ALA A 234 -7.38 1.61 -19.70
CA ALA A 234 -7.41 2.26 -18.40
C ALA A 234 -6.02 2.70 -17.92
N ILE A 235 -4.97 1.94 -18.23
CA ILE A 235 -3.58 2.20 -17.78
C ILE A 235 -3.02 3.53 -18.33
N PRO A 236 -3.09 3.85 -19.65
CA PRO A 236 -2.60 5.13 -20.19
C PRO A 236 -3.28 6.33 -19.54
N TRP A 237 -4.62 6.33 -19.45
CA TRP A 237 -5.37 7.42 -18.82
C TRP A 237 -5.01 7.54 -17.34
N CYS A 238 -4.95 6.43 -16.60
CA CYS A 238 -4.56 6.40 -15.20
C CYS A 238 -3.17 7.02 -14.97
N LEU A 239 -2.13 6.54 -15.67
CA LEU A 239 -0.77 7.03 -15.53
C LEU A 239 -0.64 8.50 -15.94
N LEU A 240 -1.28 8.90 -17.04
CA LEU A 240 -1.32 10.30 -17.50
C LEU A 240 -1.94 11.21 -16.44
N LEU A 241 -3.13 10.86 -15.93
CA LEU A 241 -3.87 11.63 -14.92
C LEU A 241 -3.10 11.79 -13.61
N ILE A 242 -2.43 10.73 -13.14
CA ILE A 242 -1.56 10.79 -11.95
C ILE A 242 -0.38 11.73 -12.22
N SER A 243 0.27 11.60 -13.39
CA SER A 243 1.47 12.37 -13.73
C SER A 243 1.28 13.90 -13.70
N LEU A 244 0.04 14.38 -13.91
CA LEU A 244 -0.31 15.80 -13.86
C LEU A 244 0.06 16.46 -12.53
N ALA A 245 -0.07 15.78 -11.38
CA ALA A 245 0.02 16.43 -10.07
C ALA A 245 1.37 17.11 -9.76
N TRP A 246 2.45 16.65 -10.39
CA TRP A 246 3.80 17.16 -10.14
C TRP A 246 4.21 18.37 -10.98
N TRP A 247 3.35 18.86 -11.88
CA TRP A 247 3.66 19.92 -12.85
C TRP A 247 4.37 21.16 -12.26
N GLN A 248 3.96 21.59 -11.06
CA GLN A 248 4.50 22.78 -10.37
C GLN A 248 5.99 22.69 -10.05
N ASN A 249 6.58 21.49 -10.01
CA ASN A 249 7.99 21.28 -9.68
C ASN A 249 8.92 21.42 -10.90
N PHE A 250 8.41 21.18 -12.10
CA PHE A 250 9.20 21.03 -13.33
C PHE A 250 9.23 22.29 -14.21
N VAL A 251 8.48 23.33 -13.83
CA VAL A 251 8.30 24.55 -14.62
C VAL A 251 9.15 25.68 -14.02
N HIS A 252 9.92 26.40 -14.85
CA HIS A 252 10.91 27.40 -14.40
C HIS A 252 10.84 28.73 -15.17
N ASP A 253 11.05 29.85 -14.48
CA ASP A 253 11.11 31.19 -15.07
C ASP A 253 12.27 31.41 -16.06
N ASP A 254 13.31 30.58 -15.96
CA ASP A 254 14.52 30.61 -16.80
C ASP A 254 14.43 29.66 -18.04
N SER A 255 13.22 29.20 -18.39
CA SER A 255 12.98 28.30 -19.52
C SER A 255 12.97 29.04 -20.86
N VAL A 256 13.33 28.36 -21.94
CA VAL A 256 13.38 28.95 -23.30
C VAL A 256 12.00 29.48 -23.73
N PHE A 257 10.97 28.64 -23.63
CA PHE A 257 9.64 28.90 -24.18
C PHE A 257 8.85 29.93 -23.34
N PRO A 258 8.32 31.02 -23.95
CA PRO A 258 7.53 32.03 -23.23
C PRO A 258 6.29 31.49 -22.48
N PRO A 259 5.50 30.52 -23.00
CA PRO A 259 4.38 29.95 -22.26
C PRO A 259 4.79 29.24 -20.96
N VAL A 260 5.93 28.55 -20.95
CA VAL A 260 6.45 27.87 -19.76
C VAL A 260 6.91 28.89 -18.71
N ARG A 261 7.49 30.01 -19.13
CA ARG A 261 7.79 31.15 -18.23
C ARG A 261 6.54 31.81 -17.66
N ALA A 262 5.43 31.88 -18.41
CA ALA A 262 4.14 32.33 -17.87
C ALA A 262 3.57 31.34 -16.84
N LEU A 263 3.66 30.05 -17.13
CA LEU A 263 3.24 28.96 -16.23
C LEU A 263 4.07 28.91 -14.94
N ALA A 264 5.37 29.24 -14.99
CA ALA A 264 6.24 29.38 -13.80
C ALA A 264 5.77 30.49 -12.86
N LYS A 265 5.47 31.67 -13.42
CA LYS A 265 4.92 32.82 -12.71
C LYS A 265 3.54 32.54 -12.12
N PHE A 266 2.77 31.62 -12.72
CA PHE A 266 1.50 31.15 -12.16
C PHE A 266 1.71 30.14 -11.01
N ALA A 267 2.59 29.14 -11.18
CA ALA A 267 2.92 28.13 -10.16
C ALA A 267 3.49 28.74 -8.88
N SER A 268 4.42 29.70 -9.00
CA SER A 268 5.00 30.41 -7.86
C SER A 268 3.94 31.16 -7.04
N ARG A 269 3.01 31.87 -7.72
CA ARG A 269 1.86 32.56 -7.10
C ARG A 269 0.88 31.59 -6.41
N LEU A 270 0.66 30.38 -6.96
CA LEU A 270 -0.14 29.33 -6.30
C LEU A 270 0.53 28.86 -4.99
N SER A 271 1.85 28.72 -4.98
CA SER A 271 2.59 28.15 -3.84
C SER A 271 2.44 28.95 -2.53
N GLU A 272 2.26 30.27 -2.61
CA GLU A 272 1.99 31.13 -1.44
C GLU A 272 0.61 30.86 -0.82
N ARG A 273 -0.38 30.56 -1.66
CA ARG A 273 -1.81 30.52 -1.33
C ARG A 273 -2.31 29.10 -1.00
N ARG A 274 -1.47 28.09 -1.29
CA ARG A 274 -1.75 26.65 -1.21
C ARG A 274 -2.53 26.21 0.03
N SER A 275 -2.20 26.68 1.24
CA SER A 275 -2.85 26.16 2.46
C SER A 275 -4.30 26.59 2.66
N LYS A 276 -4.80 27.61 1.93
CA LYS A 276 -6.25 27.90 1.89
C LYS A 276 -6.96 27.02 0.87
N THR A 277 -6.39 26.84 -0.33
CA THR A 277 -6.93 25.94 -1.35
C THR A 277 -7.02 24.48 -0.86
N TYR A 278 -5.96 23.95 -0.25
CA TYR A 278 -5.93 22.57 0.23
C TYR A 278 -6.75 22.33 1.50
N ALA A 279 -7.30 23.36 2.16
CA ALA A 279 -8.29 23.17 3.22
C ALA A 279 -9.66 22.71 2.65
N ILE A 280 -9.91 22.92 1.36
CA ILE A 280 -11.11 22.42 0.65
C ILE A 280 -10.73 21.22 -0.23
N VAL A 281 -9.65 21.36 -1.01
CA VAL A 281 -9.28 20.34 -2.03
C VAL A 281 -8.89 18.99 -1.42
N SER A 282 -8.33 18.93 -0.21
CA SER A 282 -8.02 17.63 0.44
C SER A 282 -9.28 16.84 0.80
N LEU A 283 -10.33 17.49 1.34
CA LEU A 283 -11.63 16.85 1.56
C LEU A 283 -12.26 16.41 0.23
N TRP A 284 -12.21 17.28 -0.79
CA TRP A 284 -12.72 16.95 -2.12
C TRP A 284 -12.06 15.68 -2.70
N LYS A 285 -10.74 15.51 -2.53
CA LYS A 285 -10.05 14.28 -2.97
C LYS A 285 -10.53 13.04 -2.23
N ILE A 286 -10.83 13.12 -0.94
CA ILE A 286 -11.43 12.01 -0.18
C ILE A 286 -12.82 11.66 -0.75
N CYS A 287 -13.65 12.67 -1.08
CA CYS A 287 -14.92 12.43 -1.77
C CYS A 287 -14.73 11.76 -3.15
N ILE A 288 -13.75 12.19 -3.95
CA ILE A 288 -13.42 11.55 -5.23
C ILE A 288 -12.95 10.10 -5.02
N TYR A 289 -12.11 9.82 -4.02
CA TYR A 289 -11.68 8.46 -3.70
C TYR A 289 -12.86 7.56 -3.29
N PHE A 290 -13.83 8.09 -2.54
CA PHE A 290 -15.05 7.38 -2.17
C PHE A 290 -15.96 7.10 -3.39
N LEU A 291 -16.13 8.08 -4.27
CA LEU A 291 -16.87 7.90 -5.53
C LEU A 291 -16.19 6.89 -6.46
N CYS A 292 -14.86 6.91 -6.58
CA CYS A 292 -14.11 5.90 -7.34
C CYS A 292 -14.21 4.50 -6.70
N MET A 293 -14.19 4.41 -5.37
CA MET A 293 -14.40 3.14 -4.66
C MET A 293 -15.76 2.54 -5.03
N ILE A 294 -16.85 3.30 -4.91
CA ILE A 294 -18.20 2.81 -5.27
C ILE A 294 -18.26 2.46 -6.76
N ALA A 295 -17.83 3.37 -7.65
CA ALA A 295 -17.95 3.21 -9.10
C ALA A 295 -17.14 2.04 -9.70
N PHE A 296 -16.03 1.63 -9.08
CA PHE A 296 -15.23 0.50 -9.56
C PHE A 296 -15.47 -0.80 -8.76
N MET A 297 -15.82 -0.74 -7.47
CA MET A 297 -16.04 -1.96 -6.68
C MET A 297 -17.42 -2.59 -6.92
N THR A 298 -18.42 -1.80 -7.31
CA THR A 298 -19.74 -2.30 -7.76
C THR A 298 -19.67 -3.16 -9.02
N SER A 299 -18.61 -3.05 -9.84
CA SER A 299 -18.38 -3.97 -10.96
C SER A 299 -17.65 -5.26 -10.57
N ARG A 300 -17.34 -5.47 -9.28
CA ARG A 300 -16.68 -6.68 -8.73
C ARG A 300 -17.54 -7.38 -7.69
N MET A 301 -18.26 -6.63 -6.86
CA MET A 301 -19.05 -7.11 -5.73
C MET A 301 -20.39 -6.38 -5.66
N LYS A 302 -21.40 -7.01 -5.06
CA LYS A 302 -22.73 -6.38 -4.89
C LYS A 302 -22.65 -5.18 -3.93
N MET A 303 -23.56 -4.22 -4.10
CA MET A 303 -23.65 -3.06 -3.20
C MET A 303 -23.99 -3.47 -1.74
N GLU A 304 -24.81 -4.51 -1.56
CA GLU A 304 -25.17 -5.05 -0.24
C GLU A 304 -23.96 -5.59 0.54
N ASP A 305 -23.01 -6.22 -0.15
CA ASP A 305 -21.76 -6.68 0.46
C ASP A 305 -20.85 -5.49 0.78
N LEU A 306 -20.69 -4.55 -0.17
CA LEU A 306 -19.81 -3.39 -0.04
C LEU A 306 -20.21 -2.46 1.11
N LEU A 307 -21.51 -2.32 1.37
CA LEU A 307 -22.09 -1.49 2.44
C LEU A 307 -22.55 -2.32 3.66
N GLN A 308 -21.97 -3.50 3.88
CA GLN A 308 -22.23 -4.32 5.07
C GLN A 308 -22.01 -3.51 6.37
N ARG A 309 -22.97 -3.61 7.31
CA ARG A 309 -22.99 -2.84 8.58
C ARG A 309 -21.72 -2.98 9.42
N ASP A 310 -21.12 -4.17 9.45
CA ASP A 310 -19.75 -4.37 9.92
C ASP A 310 -18.92 -5.03 8.81
N PRO A 311 -18.01 -4.28 8.16
CA PRO A 311 -17.09 -4.86 7.19
C PRO A 311 -15.88 -5.54 7.85
N PHE A 312 -15.51 -5.19 9.09
CA PHE A 312 -14.25 -5.55 9.75
C PHE A 312 -14.34 -6.62 10.85
N GLY A 313 -15.54 -6.89 11.37
CA GLY A 313 -15.81 -7.94 12.35
C GLY A 313 -15.64 -9.37 11.81
N GLU A 314 -15.97 -10.33 12.67
CA GLU A 314 -15.76 -11.75 12.42
C GLU A 314 -16.68 -12.29 11.32
N LYS A 315 -16.13 -13.17 10.47
CA LYS A 315 -16.82 -13.83 9.36
C LYS A 315 -16.36 -15.28 9.29
N LEU A 316 -17.24 -16.19 8.90
CA LEU A 316 -16.88 -17.60 8.75
C LEU A 316 -15.99 -17.80 7.51
N ILE A 317 -14.95 -18.63 7.66
CA ILE A 317 -14.15 -19.20 6.57
C ILE A 317 -14.22 -20.72 6.61
N THR A 318 -14.41 -21.31 5.43
CA THR A 318 -14.32 -22.76 5.23
C THR A 318 -12.94 -23.10 4.68
N ILE A 319 -12.15 -23.82 5.48
CA ILE A 319 -10.81 -24.30 5.13
C ILE A 319 -10.96 -25.73 4.63
N THR A 320 -10.67 -25.98 3.35
CA THR A 320 -10.79 -27.30 2.73
C THR A 320 -9.41 -27.96 2.62
N GLY A 321 -9.25 -29.11 3.27
CA GLY A 321 -8.04 -29.94 3.23
C GLY A 321 -8.21 -31.11 2.26
N HIS A 322 -7.49 -31.06 1.14
CA HIS A 322 -7.64 -32.01 0.02
C HIS A 322 -6.78 -33.27 0.16
N ASN A 323 -7.11 -34.30 -0.63
CA ASN A 323 -6.34 -35.52 -0.83
C ASN A 323 -5.95 -36.23 0.48
N LEU A 324 -6.97 -36.51 1.31
CA LEU A 324 -6.84 -37.22 2.57
C LEU A 324 -7.24 -38.68 2.38
N ASN A 325 -6.35 -39.62 2.71
CA ASN A 325 -6.72 -41.03 2.84
C ASN A 325 -7.55 -41.24 4.13
N GLN A 326 -8.31 -42.34 4.23
CA GLN A 326 -9.11 -42.67 5.42
C GLN A 326 -8.31 -42.52 6.74
N THR A 327 -7.09 -43.07 6.82
CA THR A 327 -6.23 -42.99 8.02
C THR A 327 -5.69 -41.59 8.35
N GLN A 328 -5.88 -40.61 7.46
CA GLN A 328 -5.66 -39.18 7.71
C GLN A 328 -6.97 -38.51 8.18
N ILE A 329 -8.12 -38.88 7.63
CA ILE A 329 -9.45 -38.44 8.10
C ILE A 329 -9.68 -38.91 9.55
N ASP A 330 -9.34 -40.16 9.86
CA ASP A 330 -9.45 -40.73 11.22
C ASP A 330 -8.57 -39.97 12.23
N LYS A 331 -7.38 -39.51 11.82
CA LYS A 331 -6.48 -38.68 12.64
C LYS A 331 -7.02 -37.27 12.85
N PHE A 332 -7.59 -36.68 11.81
CA PHE A 332 -8.28 -35.39 11.91
C PHE A 332 -9.47 -35.48 12.87
N LEU A 333 -10.31 -36.51 12.74
CA LEU A 333 -11.40 -36.82 13.67
C LEU A 333 -10.91 -36.97 15.11
N ALA A 334 -9.88 -37.78 15.35
CA ALA A 334 -9.30 -37.98 16.68
C ALA A 334 -8.65 -36.71 17.27
N ARG A 335 -8.26 -35.73 16.45
CA ARG A 335 -7.89 -34.39 16.94
C ARG A 335 -9.12 -33.55 17.24
N MET A 336 -10.10 -33.50 16.35
CA MET A 336 -11.27 -32.63 16.50
C MET A 336 -12.14 -33.04 17.71
N SER A 337 -12.31 -34.34 17.97
CA SER A 337 -13.02 -34.82 19.17
C SER A 337 -12.35 -34.40 20.48
N LYS A 338 -11.01 -34.30 20.50
CA LYS A 338 -10.25 -33.79 21.66
C LYS A 338 -10.51 -32.30 21.94
N TYR A 339 -10.92 -31.52 20.94
CA TYR A 339 -11.33 -30.13 21.12
C TYR A 339 -12.84 -29.98 21.38
N GLY A 340 -13.67 -30.83 20.77
CA GLY A 340 -15.13 -30.81 20.98
C GLY A 340 -15.56 -31.18 22.40
N GLY A 341 -14.85 -32.09 23.08
CA GLY A 341 -15.13 -32.47 24.47
C GLY A 341 -14.77 -31.41 25.54
N ALA A 342 -14.81 -30.12 25.19
CA ALA A 342 -14.45 -29.01 26.06
C ALA A 342 -15.41 -27.79 25.99
N ASP A 343 -16.28 -27.70 24.98
CA ASP A 343 -17.34 -26.69 24.89
C ASP A 343 -18.48 -27.16 23.95
N TYR A 344 -19.73 -27.01 24.39
CA TYR A 344 -21.00 -27.39 23.71
C TYR A 344 -21.18 -28.84 23.20
N ASP A 345 -21.89 -29.67 23.98
CA ASP A 345 -22.42 -30.99 23.60
C ASP A 345 -23.63 -30.91 22.63
N GLU A 346 -23.49 -30.29 21.45
CA GLU A 346 -24.46 -30.46 20.35
C GLU A 346 -23.83 -30.31 18.94
N VAL A 347 -22.79 -31.11 18.66
CA VAL A 347 -22.17 -31.17 17.33
C VAL A 347 -22.89 -32.22 16.46
N THR A 348 -23.83 -31.77 15.62
CA THR A 348 -24.53 -32.62 14.65
C THR A 348 -23.59 -33.13 13.56
N ILE A 349 -23.14 -34.39 13.68
CA ILE A 349 -22.20 -35.01 12.72
C ILE A 349 -22.93 -35.41 11.43
N SER A 350 -22.85 -34.56 10.40
CA SER A 350 -23.42 -34.84 9.07
C SER A 350 -22.62 -35.87 8.27
N THR A 351 -22.86 -37.17 8.51
CA THR A 351 -22.32 -38.25 7.66
C THR A 351 -23.20 -38.50 6.44
N THR A 352 -23.02 -37.70 5.38
CA THR A 352 -23.81 -37.86 4.13
C THR A 352 -23.32 -39.04 3.28
N LYS A 353 -23.79 -40.27 3.59
CA LYS A 353 -23.62 -41.45 2.72
C LYS A 353 -24.87 -41.66 1.85
N LYS A 354 -24.72 -41.71 0.52
CA LYS A 354 -25.81 -41.96 -0.45
C LYS A 354 -25.49 -43.12 -1.41
N PRO A 355 -26.28 -44.20 -1.42
CA PRO A 355 -26.38 -45.15 -2.51
C PRO A 355 -27.81 -45.24 -3.12
N TRP A 356 -27.94 -46.00 -4.21
CA TRP A 356 -29.18 -46.37 -4.92
C TRP A 356 -29.13 -47.90 -5.25
N THR A 357 -30.14 -48.60 -5.80
CA THR A 357 -31.40 -48.19 -6.45
C THR A 357 -32.46 -49.31 -6.34
N GLU A 358 -33.73 -48.96 -6.10
CA GLU A 358 -34.93 -49.69 -6.60
C GLU A 358 -35.16 -51.18 -6.13
N PRO A 359 -36.27 -51.90 -6.47
CA PRO A 359 -37.50 -51.90 -5.64
C PRO A 359 -38.11 -53.35 -5.44
N PRO A 360 -39.44 -53.59 -5.27
CA PRO A 360 -40.25 -53.40 -4.04
C PRO A 360 -41.14 -54.61 -3.61
N GLN A 361 -41.39 -54.86 -2.30
CA GLN A 361 -42.53 -55.70 -1.80
C GLN A 361 -43.09 -55.30 -0.40
N VAL A 362 -44.17 -54.51 -0.39
CA VAL A 362 -45.53 -54.72 0.21
C VAL A 362 -45.77 -55.63 1.46
N ILE A 363 -46.53 -55.10 2.47
CA ILE A 363 -47.33 -55.76 3.57
C ILE A 363 -46.54 -56.47 4.71
N GLU A 364 -46.86 -56.46 6.02
CA GLU A 364 -47.69 -55.69 7.02
C GLU A 364 -47.39 -56.30 8.44
N ALA A 365 -47.84 -55.89 9.64
CA ALA A 365 -48.55 -54.72 10.24
C ALA A 365 -48.42 -54.77 11.80
N GLY A 366 -48.86 -53.72 12.52
CA GLY A 366 -49.01 -53.66 14.01
C GLY A 366 -47.76 -53.15 14.77
N ASP A 367 -47.86 -52.41 15.89
CA ASP A 367 -49.04 -51.94 16.65
C ASP A 367 -48.80 -50.55 17.32
N TYR A 368 -49.78 -50.00 18.05
CA TYR A 368 -49.97 -48.57 18.38
C TYR A 368 -48.89 -47.90 19.28
N THR A 369 -48.65 -46.58 19.20
CA THR A 369 -49.56 -45.51 19.70
C THR A 369 -49.12 -44.07 19.33
N GLY A 370 -50.03 -43.09 19.41
CA GLY A 370 -49.66 -41.69 19.72
C GLY A 370 -49.69 -40.62 18.60
N ALA A 371 -50.60 -40.67 17.63
CA ALA A 371 -50.63 -39.69 16.54
C ALA A 371 -51.01 -38.25 16.97
N ARG A 372 -50.25 -37.23 16.51
CA ARG A 372 -50.73 -35.84 16.41
C ARG A 372 -50.19 -35.12 15.18
N VAL A 373 -50.76 -35.42 14.01
CA VAL A 373 -50.50 -34.69 12.76
C VAL A 373 -50.85 -33.21 12.94
N ARG A 374 -49.89 -32.31 12.73
CA ARG A 374 -50.15 -30.87 12.62
C ARG A 374 -49.51 -30.27 11.37
N ARG A 375 -50.29 -30.33 10.29
CA ARG A 375 -50.36 -29.36 9.18
C ARG A 375 -49.04 -28.71 8.75
N GLN A 376 -48.48 -29.23 7.66
CA GLN A 376 -47.40 -28.60 6.91
C GLN A 376 -47.81 -27.16 6.51
N GLN A 377 -47.00 -26.18 6.91
CA GLN A 377 -47.03 -24.79 6.48
C GLN A 377 -45.58 -24.38 6.19
N PRO A 378 -45.32 -23.54 5.17
CA PRO A 378 -43.98 -23.00 4.97
C PRO A 378 -43.61 -22.11 6.16
N LEU A 379 -42.42 -22.32 6.70
CA LEU A 379 -41.79 -21.55 7.77
C LEU A 379 -40.34 -21.30 7.34
N ASP A 380 -39.84 -20.12 7.69
CA ASP A 380 -38.71 -19.46 7.03
C ASP A 380 -37.35 -20.06 7.39
N ASP A 381 -36.37 -19.86 6.50
CA ASP A 381 -34.97 -20.30 6.65
C ASP A 381 -34.21 -19.46 7.72
N GLU A 382 -34.41 -19.74 9.02
CA GLU A 382 -33.59 -19.16 10.09
C GLU A 382 -32.82 -20.22 10.93
N ASP A 383 -31.52 -19.97 11.10
CA ASP A 383 -30.63 -20.42 12.17
C ASP A 383 -30.36 -21.94 12.41
N GLU A 384 -30.04 -22.70 11.34
CA GLU A 384 -29.05 -23.79 11.52
C GLU A 384 -27.64 -23.18 11.73
N LEU A 385 -27.09 -23.38 12.92
CA LEU A 385 -25.70 -23.03 13.24
C LEU A 385 -24.73 -23.80 12.32
N PRO A 386 -23.80 -23.13 11.60
CA PRO A 386 -22.93 -23.81 10.65
C PRO A 386 -22.01 -24.81 11.35
N SER A 387 -21.98 -26.04 10.85
CA SER A 387 -21.17 -27.14 11.36
C SER A 387 -19.70 -26.74 11.56
N ALA A 388 -19.10 -27.10 12.69
CA ALA A 388 -17.70 -26.77 12.97
C ALA A 388 -16.72 -27.41 11.95
N PHE A 389 -17.09 -28.57 11.40
CA PHE A 389 -16.37 -29.23 10.31
C PHE A 389 -17.31 -30.14 9.50
N ASN A 390 -17.02 -30.32 8.21
CA ASN A 390 -17.66 -31.30 7.32
C ASN A 390 -16.63 -32.37 6.90
N ILE A 391 -17.10 -33.59 6.63
CA ILE A 391 -16.25 -34.71 6.22
C ILE A 391 -16.82 -35.36 4.97
N TYR A 392 -15.95 -35.56 3.98
CA TYR A 392 -16.23 -36.23 2.72
C TYR A 392 -15.15 -37.30 2.47
N ASP A 393 -15.40 -38.25 1.57
CA ASP A 393 -14.57 -39.45 1.42
C ASP A 393 -13.08 -39.18 1.08
N ASN A 394 -12.77 -38.02 0.49
CA ASN A 394 -11.42 -37.64 0.04
C ASN A 394 -10.91 -36.29 0.59
N TYR A 395 -11.74 -35.54 1.31
CA TYR A 395 -11.41 -34.20 1.83
C TYR A 395 -12.22 -33.86 3.08
N VAL A 396 -11.72 -32.94 3.89
CA VAL A 396 -12.44 -32.39 5.05
C VAL A 396 -12.51 -30.88 4.97
N GLU A 397 -13.56 -30.32 5.55
CA GLU A 397 -13.74 -28.88 5.67
C GLU A 397 -13.74 -28.49 7.14
N LEU A 398 -13.01 -27.42 7.49
CA LEU A 398 -12.97 -26.86 8.84
C LEU A 398 -13.52 -25.43 8.77
N ASN A 399 -14.65 -25.19 9.44
CA ASN A 399 -15.24 -23.86 9.54
C ASN A 399 -14.65 -23.12 10.75
N GLN A 400 -14.20 -21.89 10.53
CA GLN A 400 -13.57 -21.07 11.58
C GLN A 400 -13.93 -19.60 11.38
N PHE A 401 -14.04 -18.83 12.47
CA PHE A 401 -14.17 -17.38 12.40
C PHE A 401 -12.81 -16.69 12.10
N THR A 402 -12.85 -15.62 11.31
CA THR A 402 -11.71 -14.71 11.06
C THR A 402 -11.39 -13.83 12.26
N SER A 403 -10.12 -13.45 12.45
CA SER A 403 -9.73 -12.49 13.49
C SER A 403 -10.39 -11.11 13.24
N PRO A 404 -11.11 -10.54 14.23
CA PRO A 404 -11.75 -9.24 14.06
C PRO A 404 -10.70 -8.12 13.95
N TYR A 405 -10.99 -7.13 13.12
CA TYR A 405 -10.17 -5.90 12.96
C TYR A 405 -8.75 -6.08 12.41
N ASP A 406 -8.31 -7.28 11.99
CA ASP A 406 -6.97 -7.54 11.42
C ASP A 406 -6.57 -6.56 10.30
N ALA A 407 -7.51 -6.18 9.44
CA ALA A 407 -7.27 -5.22 8.37
C ALA A 407 -7.01 -3.79 8.89
N LEU A 408 -7.61 -3.40 10.03
CA LEU A 408 -7.37 -2.10 10.67
C LEU A 408 -5.97 -2.03 11.31
N TRP A 409 -5.43 -3.15 11.80
CA TRP A 409 -4.05 -3.21 12.27
C TRP A 409 -3.05 -2.91 11.14
N ILE A 410 -3.25 -3.50 9.95
CA ILE A 410 -2.42 -3.20 8.78
C ILE A 410 -2.55 -1.73 8.34
N VAL A 411 -3.76 -1.15 8.38
CA VAL A 411 -3.95 0.29 8.14
C VAL A 411 -3.19 1.14 9.16
N LEU A 412 -3.21 0.79 10.44
CA LEU A 412 -2.48 1.50 11.49
C LEU A 412 -0.96 1.45 11.28
N VAL A 413 -0.42 0.30 10.87
CA VAL A 413 0.99 0.15 10.47
C VAL A 413 1.31 1.01 9.23
N GLN A 414 0.46 0.95 8.20
CA GLN A 414 0.63 1.71 6.96
C GLN A 414 0.63 3.22 7.20
N VAL A 415 -0.36 3.74 7.93
CA VAL A 415 -0.50 5.17 8.22
C VAL A 415 0.63 5.68 9.13
N THR A 416 1.06 4.85 10.10
CA THR A 416 2.24 5.15 10.94
C THR A 416 3.51 5.23 10.09
N ALA A 417 3.72 4.30 9.15
CA ALA A 417 4.86 4.31 8.24
C ALA A 417 4.86 5.54 7.31
N VAL A 418 3.70 5.92 6.74
CA VAL A 418 3.56 7.16 5.95
C VAL A 418 3.89 8.40 6.79
N PHE A 419 3.41 8.46 8.03
CA PHE A 419 3.69 9.57 8.95
C PHE A 419 5.17 9.69 9.30
N LEU A 420 5.83 8.56 9.62
CA LEU A 420 7.26 8.49 9.89
C LEU A 420 8.08 8.94 8.68
N CYS A 421 7.80 8.39 7.49
CA CYS A 421 8.46 8.76 6.23
C CYS A 421 8.34 10.27 5.94
N TYR A 422 7.15 10.84 6.10
CA TYR A 422 6.94 12.28 5.92
C TYR A 422 7.75 13.13 6.92
N HIS A 423 7.81 12.72 8.20
CA HIS A 423 8.52 13.50 9.22
C HIS A 423 10.04 13.34 9.16
N SER A 424 10.57 12.15 8.85
CA SER A 424 12.01 11.93 8.65
C SER A 424 12.52 12.69 7.42
N SER A 425 11.84 12.57 6.28
CA SER A 425 12.12 13.32 5.04
C SER A 425 12.14 14.83 5.30
N LYS A 426 11.14 15.33 6.02
CA LYS A 426 11.00 16.75 6.39
C LYS A 426 12.06 17.22 7.38
N PHE A 427 12.60 16.34 8.22
CA PHE A 427 13.74 16.64 9.08
C PHE A 427 15.03 16.70 8.24
N ALA A 428 15.32 15.69 7.42
CA ALA A 428 16.50 15.67 6.54
C ALA A 428 16.62 16.92 5.65
N CYS A 429 15.51 17.34 5.03
CA CYS A 429 15.44 18.55 4.22
C CYS A 429 15.49 19.88 5.02
N LYS A 430 15.33 19.85 6.35
CA LYS A 430 15.59 21.00 7.23
C LYS A 430 17.05 21.10 7.64
N VAL A 431 17.67 19.98 8.01
CA VAL A 431 19.09 19.92 8.42
C VAL A 431 20.08 19.89 7.23
N MET A 432 19.59 20.18 6.02
CA MET A 432 20.35 20.18 4.76
C MET A 432 21.00 18.83 4.40
N MET A 433 20.53 17.72 4.97
CA MET A 433 20.99 16.35 4.71
C MET A 433 20.27 15.67 3.52
N GLN A 434 19.64 16.47 2.65
CA GLN A 434 18.66 16.04 1.63
C GLN A 434 19.14 14.92 0.69
N ARG A 435 20.42 14.84 0.33
CA ARG A 435 20.93 13.80 -0.59
C ARG A 435 20.79 12.40 0.00
N LEU A 436 21.41 12.17 1.17
CA LEU A 436 21.46 10.85 1.80
C LEU A 436 20.26 10.58 2.72
N GLY A 437 19.69 11.60 3.36
CA GLY A 437 18.56 11.46 4.27
C GLY A 437 17.17 11.57 3.62
N PHE A 438 17.08 11.76 2.30
CA PHE A 438 15.80 11.85 1.59
C PHE A 438 15.87 11.34 0.14
N ALA A 439 16.69 11.93 -0.72
CA ALA A 439 16.67 11.63 -2.17
C ALA A 439 17.08 10.17 -2.46
N LEU A 440 18.17 9.69 -1.86
CA LEU A 440 18.61 8.30 -1.99
C LEU A 440 17.60 7.29 -1.39
N PRO A 441 17.11 7.44 -0.13
CA PRO A 441 16.03 6.60 0.40
C PRO A 441 14.78 6.53 -0.48
N MET A 442 14.30 7.67 -0.99
CA MET A 442 13.08 7.71 -1.80
C MET A 442 13.26 7.09 -3.19
N ALA A 443 14.46 7.17 -3.78
CA ALA A 443 14.77 6.46 -5.02
C ALA A 443 14.88 4.95 -4.80
N LEU A 444 15.57 4.51 -3.74
CA LEU A 444 15.72 3.08 -3.42
C LEU A 444 14.43 2.40 -2.95
N ALA A 445 13.46 3.16 -2.43
CA ALA A 445 12.23 2.61 -1.86
C ALA A 445 11.42 1.72 -2.82
N VAL A 446 11.41 1.98 -4.15
CA VAL A 446 10.71 1.09 -5.09
C VAL A 446 11.50 -0.18 -5.40
N PRO A 447 12.78 -0.14 -5.82
CA PRO A 447 13.60 -1.36 -5.93
C PRO A 447 13.63 -2.21 -4.65
N THR A 448 13.75 -1.61 -3.46
CA THR A 448 13.72 -2.36 -2.20
C THR A 448 12.34 -2.98 -1.95
N ALA A 449 11.23 -2.31 -2.26
CA ALA A 449 9.89 -2.89 -2.16
C ALA A 449 9.67 -4.05 -3.14
N VAL A 450 10.15 -3.93 -4.40
CA VAL A 450 10.13 -5.02 -5.39
C VAL A 450 10.90 -6.23 -4.88
N LEU A 451 12.13 -6.03 -4.40
CA LEU A 451 12.96 -7.12 -3.86
C LEU A 451 12.31 -7.79 -2.65
N VAL A 452 11.82 -7.02 -1.66
CA VAL A 452 11.17 -7.56 -0.45
C VAL A 452 9.89 -8.34 -0.77
N LEU A 453 9.04 -7.83 -1.68
CA LEU A 453 7.81 -8.51 -2.08
C LEU A 453 8.11 -9.76 -2.91
N SER A 454 9.06 -9.68 -3.84
CA SER A 454 9.51 -10.81 -4.67
C SER A 454 10.08 -11.94 -3.79
N THR A 455 11.07 -11.66 -2.92
CA THR A 455 11.64 -12.69 -2.04
C THR A 455 10.60 -13.30 -1.09
N THR A 456 9.70 -12.49 -0.54
CA THR A 456 8.62 -12.98 0.34
C THR A 456 7.65 -13.88 -0.44
N CYS A 457 7.35 -13.56 -1.71
CA CYS A 457 6.58 -14.44 -2.59
C CYS A 457 7.32 -15.75 -2.88
N THR A 458 8.62 -15.72 -3.20
CA THR A 458 9.40 -16.94 -3.47
C THR A 458 9.41 -17.85 -2.24
N PHE A 459 9.72 -17.32 -1.04
CA PHE A 459 9.68 -18.13 0.19
C PHE A 459 8.27 -18.65 0.51
N ARG A 460 7.22 -17.83 0.34
CA ARG A 460 5.83 -18.26 0.58
C ARG A 460 5.31 -19.27 -0.46
N SER A 461 5.94 -19.37 -1.63
CA SER A 461 5.64 -20.42 -2.62
C SER A 461 6.29 -21.77 -2.31
N VAL A 462 7.33 -21.79 -1.48
CA VAL A 462 7.99 -23.02 -0.99
C VAL A 462 7.39 -23.46 0.35
N ASP A 463 7.13 -22.51 1.25
CA ASP A 463 6.42 -22.73 2.51
C ASP A 463 5.27 -21.73 2.66
N SER A 464 4.03 -22.21 2.50
CA SER A 464 2.81 -21.42 2.70
C SER A 464 2.68 -20.79 4.08
N CYS A 465 3.44 -21.25 5.07
CA CYS A 465 3.46 -20.72 6.43
C CYS A 465 4.46 -19.56 6.61
N TYR A 466 5.35 -19.30 5.65
CA TYR A 466 6.36 -18.22 5.73
C TYR A 466 5.73 -16.84 5.99
N MET A 467 6.32 -16.09 6.95
CA MET A 467 5.88 -14.77 7.44
C MET A 467 4.45 -14.68 8.04
N THR A 468 3.74 -15.80 8.25
CA THR A 468 2.34 -15.84 8.74
C THR A 468 2.17 -15.40 10.21
N ASN A 469 3.27 -15.09 10.91
CA ASN A 469 3.27 -14.45 12.25
C ASN A 469 3.54 -12.93 12.21
N ALA A 470 3.94 -12.38 11.06
CA ALA A 470 4.31 -10.97 10.87
C ALA A 470 3.37 -10.21 9.93
N LEU A 471 2.67 -10.94 9.06
CA LEU A 471 1.52 -10.49 8.28
C LEU A 471 0.29 -11.25 8.79
N THR A 472 -0.89 -10.64 8.78
CA THR A 472 -2.11 -11.31 9.26
C THR A 472 -2.42 -12.52 8.38
N LYS A 473 -3.01 -13.58 8.97
CA LYS A 473 -3.27 -14.85 8.27
C LYS A 473 -4.21 -14.71 7.07
N GLU A 474 -4.90 -13.58 7.00
CA GLU A 474 -5.99 -13.24 6.10
C GLU A 474 -5.59 -12.22 5.01
N LEU A 475 -4.34 -11.78 5.03
CA LEU A 475 -3.76 -10.95 3.97
C LEU A 475 -3.40 -11.86 2.80
N PHE A 476 -4.38 -12.13 1.93
CA PHE A 476 -4.18 -12.87 0.69
C PHE A 476 -3.58 -11.93 -0.37
N TRP A 477 -2.51 -12.33 -1.06
CA TRP A 477 -1.97 -11.58 -2.20
C TRP A 477 -1.55 -12.52 -3.31
N LYS A 478 -1.62 -12.06 -4.56
CA LYS A 478 -1.20 -12.86 -5.72
C LYS A 478 0.32 -12.86 -5.79
N CYS A 479 0.92 -14.03 -5.97
CA CYS A 479 2.32 -14.21 -6.31
C CYS A 479 2.39 -14.82 -7.71
N PHE A 480 3.07 -14.15 -8.65
CA PHE A 480 3.18 -14.66 -10.02
C PHE A 480 4.29 -15.72 -10.12
N SER A 481 3.97 -16.89 -10.68
CA SER A 481 4.82 -18.10 -10.62
C SER A 481 6.17 -17.98 -11.34
N SER A 482 6.31 -17.00 -12.26
CA SER A 482 7.56 -16.73 -12.99
C SER A 482 8.73 -16.32 -12.06
N TYR A 483 8.43 -15.80 -10.87
CA TYR A 483 9.41 -15.30 -9.89
C TYR A 483 9.98 -16.39 -8.95
N SER A 484 10.06 -17.63 -9.43
CA SER A 484 10.63 -18.77 -8.71
C SER A 484 12.14 -18.68 -8.45
N SER A 485 12.87 -17.81 -9.18
CA SER A 485 14.30 -17.56 -8.99
C SER A 485 14.69 -16.15 -9.42
N PHE A 486 15.67 -15.56 -8.73
CA PHE A 486 16.25 -14.26 -9.08
C PHE A 486 16.83 -14.23 -10.51
N LYS A 487 17.33 -15.37 -11.02
CA LYS A 487 17.79 -15.48 -12.42
C LYS A 487 16.64 -15.32 -13.42
N ASN A 488 15.46 -15.88 -13.10
CA ASN A 488 14.26 -15.79 -13.94
C ASN A 488 13.66 -14.37 -13.88
N PHE A 489 13.67 -13.75 -12.69
CA PHE A 489 13.31 -12.33 -12.52
C PHE A 489 14.19 -11.43 -13.42
N MET A 490 15.53 -11.51 -13.29
CA MET A 490 16.44 -10.68 -14.10
C MET A 490 16.43 -11.01 -15.60
N ALA A 491 15.94 -12.18 -16.01
CA ALA A 491 15.74 -12.54 -17.42
C ALA A 491 14.39 -12.08 -17.98
N SER A 492 13.44 -11.67 -17.14
CA SER A 492 12.08 -11.32 -17.56
C SER A 492 12.04 -9.99 -18.34
N PRO A 493 11.40 -9.93 -19.53
CA PRO A 493 11.20 -8.67 -20.27
C PRO A 493 10.51 -7.57 -19.43
N GLN A 494 9.59 -7.98 -18.55
CA GLN A 494 8.91 -7.08 -17.61
C GLN A 494 9.90 -6.32 -16.71
N THR A 495 10.90 -7.02 -16.16
CA THR A 495 11.92 -6.43 -15.27
C THR A 495 12.82 -5.46 -16.04
N TRP A 496 13.13 -5.71 -17.30
CA TRP A 496 13.89 -4.76 -18.15
C TRP A 496 13.08 -3.50 -18.50
N ILE A 497 11.78 -3.64 -18.77
CA ILE A 497 10.85 -2.52 -18.95
C ILE A 497 10.78 -1.68 -17.66
N TRP A 498 10.62 -2.32 -16.50
CA TRP A 498 10.63 -1.65 -15.20
C TRP A 498 11.95 -0.93 -14.89
N LEU A 499 13.11 -1.53 -15.21
CA LEU A 499 14.42 -0.89 -15.05
C LEU A 499 14.54 0.37 -15.93
N SER A 500 13.99 0.38 -17.15
CA SER A 500 13.91 1.57 -18.00
C SER A 500 13.07 2.68 -17.36
N TRP A 501 11.94 2.34 -16.74
CA TRP A 501 11.13 3.29 -15.98
C TRP A 501 11.85 3.82 -14.74
N PHE A 502 12.55 2.95 -14.01
CA PHE A 502 13.33 3.34 -12.83
C PHE A 502 14.47 4.31 -13.18
N LEU A 503 15.23 4.03 -14.25
CA LEU A 503 16.31 4.90 -14.72
C LEU A 503 15.79 6.25 -15.20
N SER A 504 14.70 6.27 -15.98
CA SER A 504 14.06 7.53 -16.41
C SER A 504 13.47 8.32 -15.24
N GLN A 505 12.87 7.66 -14.24
CA GLN A 505 12.41 8.31 -13.01
C GLN A 505 13.57 8.90 -12.19
N CYS A 506 14.71 8.21 -12.09
CA CYS A 506 15.93 8.73 -11.46
C CYS A 506 16.45 9.99 -12.17
N TRP A 507 16.40 10.01 -13.51
CA TRP A 507 16.76 11.20 -14.30
C TRP A 507 15.80 12.36 -14.06
N ILE A 508 14.49 12.13 -14.16
CA ILE A 508 13.44 13.14 -13.93
C ILE A 508 13.55 13.74 -12.52
N THR A 509 13.88 12.91 -11.52
CA THR A 509 14.05 13.32 -10.12
C THR A 509 15.44 13.88 -9.78
N ILE A 510 16.38 14.03 -10.72
CA ILE A 510 17.75 14.52 -10.48
C ILE A 510 17.79 15.90 -9.79
N HIS A 511 16.76 16.72 -9.96
CA HIS A 511 16.58 18.01 -9.30
C HIS A 511 16.47 17.89 -7.76
N LEU A 512 16.04 16.73 -7.23
CA LEU A 512 16.01 16.45 -5.78
C LEU A 512 17.43 16.22 -5.20
N TRP A 513 18.40 15.84 -6.03
CA TRP A 513 19.78 15.56 -5.62
C TRP A 513 20.68 16.79 -5.66
N THR A 514 20.25 17.85 -6.33
CA THR A 514 21.01 19.10 -6.54
C THR A 514 20.30 20.33 -5.95
N PRO A 515 20.01 20.35 -4.62
CA PRO A 515 19.32 21.47 -3.99
C PRO A 515 20.14 22.76 -4.10
N LYS A 516 19.58 23.78 -4.76
CA LYS A 516 20.12 25.15 -4.83
C LYS A 516 19.90 25.89 -3.50
N HIS A 517 20.54 25.41 -2.45
CA HIS A 517 20.66 26.11 -1.18
C HIS A 517 22.13 26.33 -0.86
N GLU A 518 22.47 27.56 -0.52
CA GLU A 518 23.73 27.86 0.17
C GLU A 518 23.82 26.97 1.41
N ARG A 519 24.97 26.33 1.59
CA ARG A 519 25.32 25.80 2.90
C ARG A 519 25.31 26.99 3.86
N LEU A 520 24.68 26.83 5.02
CA LEU A 520 24.87 27.77 6.13
C LEU A 520 26.38 27.97 6.31
N ALA A 521 26.80 29.24 6.35
CA ALA A 521 28.21 29.59 6.30
C ALA A 521 29.01 28.86 7.38
N ARG A 522 30.24 28.51 7.06
CA ARG A 522 31.20 27.94 8.01
C ARG A 522 31.39 28.99 9.12
N SER A 523 30.98 28.65 10.34
CA SER A 523 31.05 29.55 11.49
C SER A 523 32.47 29.61 12.04
N GLU A 524 33.39 30.16 11.23
CA GLU A 524 34.80 30.38 11.53
C GLU A 524 35.11 31.87 11.42
N LYS A 525 34.86 32.57 12.52
CA LYS A 525 35.63 33.71 13.04
C LYS A 525 35.57 33.65 14.56
#